data_AF-X1TTP1-F1
#
_entry.id   AF-X1TTP1-F1
#
_cell.length_a   1.000
_cell.length_b   1.000
_cell.length_c   1.000
_cell.angle_alpha   90.00
_cell.angle_beta   90.00
_cell.angle_gamma   90.00
#
_symmetry.space_group_name_H-M   'P 1'
#
loop_
_entity.id
_entity.type
_entity.pdbx_description
1 polymer ?
#
loop_
_entity_poly.entity_id
_entity_poly.type
_entity_poly.pdbx_seq_one_letter_code
_entity_poly.pdbx_strand_id
1 'polypeptide(L)'
;MGDDNFNYKVADFFNQFIKDPNAKKHIPGSNYKTIWSGACPIYAEGVMLKSLYADNIMMIGDSAGFASPITGEGIYYSVFSGEAAAEVAIESLEKEDYSGEMLKKYKSHSIVKELSKTFKMHIGARNYFYRDNGKKLNEMFKRAEIDTEYRKEIIDKFFGK
;
A
#
# COMPACT_ATOMS: atom_id res chain seq x y z
N MET A 1 -7.09 2.39 -14.67
CA MET A 1 -6.49 3.52 -13.95
C MET A 1 -5.22 3.85 -14.72
N GLY A 2 -5.13 4.81 -15.63
CA GLY A 2 -5.95 5.96 -15.98
C GLY A 2 -4.92 6.95 -16.50
N ASP A 3 -4.64 6.94 -17.81
CA ASP A 3 -3.54 7.69 -18.44
C ASP A 3 -3.60 9.20 -18.12
N ASP A 4 -4.77 9.69 -17.71
CA ASP A 4 -5.00 11.04 -17.19
C ASP A 4 -4.20 11.38 -15.92
N ASN A 5 -3.81 10.40 -15.09
CA ASN A 5 -3.08 10.66 -13.85
C ASN A 5 -1.69 11.29 -14.09
N PHE A 6 -1.08 11.04 -15.25
CA PHE A 6 0.19 11.67 -15.63
C PHE A 6 0.05 13.15 -15.98
N ASN A 7 -1.18 13.65 -16.18
CA ASN A 7 -1.44 15.06 -16.46
C ASN A 7 -1.46 15.94 -15.20
N TYR A 8 -1.37 15.34 -14.01
CA TYR A 8 -1.46 16.05 -12.75
C TYR A 8 -0.18 15.92 -11.93
N LYS A 9 0.21 17.00 -11.23
CA LYS A 9 1.30 16.98 -10.27
C LYS A 9 0.74 16.79 -8.86
N VAL A 10 1.11 15.70 -8.20
CA VAL A 10 0.68 15.40 -6.82
C VAL A 10 0.98 16.56 -5.85
N ALA A 11 2.11 17.23 -6.04
CA ALA A 11 2.50 18.39 -5.24
C ALA A 11 1.47 19.55 -5.32
N ASP A 12 0.80 19.72 -6.47
CA ASP A 12 -0.19 20.77 -6.64
C ASP A 12 -1.44 20.50 -5.80
N PHE A 13 -1.89 19.24 -5.73
CA PHE A 13 -3.00 18.84 -4.85
C PHE A 13 -2.67 19.00 -3.36
N PHE A 14 -1.45 18.63 -2.95
CA PHE A 14 -1.01 18.85 -1.58
C PHE A 14 -1.00 20.35 -1.23
N ASN A 15 -0.46 21.19 -2.12
CA ASN A 15 -0.45 22.64 -1.94
C ASN A 15 -1.87 23.24 -1.90
N GLN A 16 -2.81 22.73 -2.70
CA GLN A 16 -4.21 23.11 -2.64
C GLN A 16 -4.83 22.73 -1.31
N PHE A 17 -4.62 21.50 -0.84
CA PHE A 17 -5.13 20.99 0.44
C PHE A 17 -4.64 21.83 1.63
N ILE A 18 -3.33 22.11 1.73
CA ILE A 18 -2.79 22.92 2.84
C ILE A 18 -3.29 24.38 2.81
N LYS A 19 -3.66 24.89 1.63
CA LYS A 19 -4.21 26.24 1.48
C LYS A 19 -5.73 26.30 1.74
N ASP A 20 -6.43 25.17 1.69
CA ASP A 20 -7.88 25.09 1.86
C ASP A 20 -8.32 25.61 3.24
N PRO A 21 -9.32 26.53 3.31
CA PRO A 21 -9.77 27.09 4.57
C PRO A 21 -10.34 26.07 5.55
N ASN A 22 -10.94 24.97 5.09
CA ASN A 22 -11.46 23.92 5.95
C ASN A 22 -10.32 23.05 6.49
N ALA A 23 -9.35 22.69 5.66
CA ALA A 23 -8.15 21.97 6.13
C ALA A 23 -7.37 22.80 7.17
N LYS A 24 -7.19 24.10 6.93
CA LYS A 24 -6.51 25.02 7.86
C LYS A 24 -7.14 25.11 9.25
N LYS A 25 -8.44 24.87 9.40
CA LYS A 25 -9.10 24.82 10.73
C LYS A 25 -8.57 23.67 11.59
N HIS A 26 -8.06 22.61 10.95
CA HIS A 26 -7.56 21.41 11.62
C HIS A 26 -6.03 21.33 11.65
N ILE A 27 -5.32 22.18 10.90
CA ILE A 27 -3.86 22.25 10.88
C ILE A 27 -3.43 23.38 11.82
N PRO A 28 -2.71 23.09 12.91
CA PRO A 28 -2.23 24.13 13.83
C PRO A 28 -1.38 25.17 13.08
N GLY A 29 -1.66 26.45 13.32
CA GLY A 29 -0.88 27.55 12.77
C GLY A 29 0.52 27.56 13.40
N SER A 30 1.49 26.91 12.75
CA SER A 30 2.87 26.94 13.21
C SER A 30 3.86 26.98 12.03
N ASN A 31 5.04 27.53 12.30
CA ASN A 31 6.15 27.51 11.35
C ASN A 31 6.83 26.15 11.42
N TYR A 32 6.26 25.17 10.73
CA TYR A 32 6.88 23.86 10.58
C TYR A 32 8.14 23.98 9.74
N LYS A 33 9.27 23.48 10.26
CA LYS A 33 10.47 23.28 9.46
C LYS A 33 10.29 22.02 8.61
N THR A 34 10.28 22.16 7.29
CA THR A 34 10.35 21.01 6.38
C THR A 34 11.75 20.41 6.44
N ILE A 35 11.87 19.20 6.97
CA ILE A 35 13.15 18.46 7.04
C ILE A 35 13.33 17.59 5.80
N TRP A 36 12.22 17.08 5.23
CA TRP A 36 12.20 16.30 3.99
C TRP A 36 10.84 16.42 3.31
N SER A 37 10.82 16.36 1.97
CA SER A 37 9.61 16.27 1.16
C SER A 37 9.87 15.46 -0.09
N GLY A 38 8.97 14.54 -0.43
CA GLY A 38 9.05 13.75 -1.65
C GLY A 38 7.69 13.18 -2.02
N ALA A 39 7.52 12.85 -3.29
CA ALA A 39 6.41 12.06 -3.78
C ALA A 39 6.97 10.69 -4.18
N CYS A 40 6.46 9.62 -3.57
CA CYS A 40 6.82 8.26 -3.92
C CYS A 40 5.65 7.65 -4.71
N PRO A 41 5.83 7.29 -5.99
CA PRO A 41 4.83 6.51 -6.70
C PRO A 41 4.79 5.11 -6.08
N ILE A 42 3.72 4.80 -5.35
CA ILE A 42 3.54 3.48 -4.76
C ILE A 42 2.93 2.56 -5.82
N TYR A 43 3.56 1.42 -6.06
CA TYR A 43 3.01 0.39 -6.93
C TYR A 43 1.82 -0.28 -6.24
N ALA A 44 0.63 0.26 -6.46
CA ALA A 44 -0.58 -0.14 -5.73
C ALA A 44 -1.22 -1.44 -6.25
N GLU A 45 -0.56 -2.20 -7.13
CA GLU A 45 -1.06 -3.48 -7.66
C GLU A 45 -0.68 -4.69 -6.78
N GLY A 46 0.02 -4.45 -5.66
CA GLY A 46 0.43 -5.47 -4.71
C GLY A 46 1.64 -6.30 -5.16
N VAL A 47 1.78 -7.50 -4.58
CA VAL A 47 2.99 -8.32 -4.73
C VAL A 47 3.16 -8.85 -6.15
N MET A 48 4.34 -8.62 -6.75
CA MET A 48 4.70 -9.09 -8.09
C MET A 48 5.12 -10.57 -8.09
N LEU A 49 4.16 -11.47 -7.84
CA LEU A 49 4.38 -12.92 -7.66
C LEU A 49 5.07 -13.65 -8.84
N LYS A 50 5.12 -13.05 -10.04
CA LYS A 50 5.80 -13.64 -11.21
C LYS A 50 7.30 -13.36 -11.23
N SER A 51 7.74 -12.26 -10.64
CA SER A 51 9.13 -11.77 -10.66
C SER A 51 9.72 -11.67 -9.24
N LEU A 52 9.13 -12.36 -8.27
CA LEU A 52 9.49 -12.27 -6.86
C LEU A 52 10.87 -12.91 -6.56
N TYR A 53 11.31 -13.83 -7.40
CA TYR A 53 12.59 -14.53 -7.30
C TYR A 53 13.07 -14.94 -8.69
N ALA A 54 14.37 -15.15 -8.82
CA ALA A 54 15.05 -15.81 -9.94
C ALA A 54 16.33 -16.48 -9.41
N ASP A 55 17.18 -17.04 -10.28
CA ASP A 55 18.47 -17.59 -9.85
C ASP A 55 19.27 -16.55 -9.07
N ASN A 56 19.72 -16.91 -7.87
CA ASN A 56 20.53 -16.10 -6.95
C ASN A 56 19.86 -14.82 -6.42
N ILE A 57 18.56 -14.61 -6.64
CA ILE A 57 17.91 -13.35 -6.25
C ILE A 57 16.47 -13.55 -5.74
N MET A 58 16.14 -12.81 -4.68
CA MET A 58 14.78 -12.62 -4.18
C MET A 58 14.53 -11.13 -3.99
N MET A 59 13.31 -10.68 -4.31
CA MET A 59 12.89 -9.29 -4.15
C MET A 59 12.03 -9.14 -2.90
N ILE A 60 12.21 -8.06 -2.15
CA ILE A 60 11.48 -7.77 -0.91
C ILE A 60 10.98 -6.32 -0.88
N GLY A 61 10.10 -6.00 0.06
CA GLY A 61 9.61 -4.63 0.29
C GLY A 61 9.00 -3.97 -0.94
N ASP A 62 9.18 -2.66 -1.05
CA ASP A 62 8.67 -1.84 -2.16
C ASP A 62 9.11 -2.37 -3.52
N SER A 63 10.33 -2.92 -3.62
CA SER A 63 10.85 -3.48 -4.89
C SER A 63 10.03 -4.66 -5.40
N ALA A 64 9.38 -5.41 -4.50
CA ALA A 64 8.52 -6.56 -4.82
C ALA A 64 7.02 -6.23 -4.76
N GLY A 65 6.65 -4.99 -4.46
CA GLY A 65 5.26 -4.58 -4.31
C GLY A 65 4.64 -4.95 -2.95
N PHE A 66 5.45 -5.10 -1.89
CA PHE A 66 4.96 -5.25 -0.51
C PHE A 66 4.54 -3.90 0.10
N ALA A 67 3.62 -3.22 -0.58
CA ALA A 67 2.93 -2.05 -0.06
C ALA A 67 1.42 -2.26 -0.19
N SER A 68 0.68 -1.96 0.88
CA SER A 68 -0.77 -2.13 0.94
C SER A 68 -1.46 -1.33 -0.19
N PRO A 69 -2.21 -1.99 -1.07
CA PRO A 69 -2.92 -1.33 -2.19
C PRO A 69 -3.96 -0.28 -1.78
N ILE A 70 -4.42 -0.30 -0.52
CA ILE A 70 -5.48 0.57 -0.02
C ILE A 70 -4.94 1.66 0.91
N THR A 71 -4.04 1.33 1.83
CA THR A 71 -3.48 2.29 2.79
C THR A 71 -2.19 2.95 2.31
N GLY A 72 -1.47 2.32 1.38
CA GLY A 72 -0.13 2.74 0.96
C GLY A 72 0.97 2.40 1.98
N GLU A 73 0.64 1.76 3.10
CA GLU A 73 1.63 1.35 4.10
C GLU A 73 2.53 0.24 3.54
N GLY A 74 3.85 0.41 3.65
CA GLY A 74 4.84 -0.56 3.17
C GLY A 74 5.81 -1.07 4.23
N ILE A 75 6.00 -0.34 5.34
CA ILE A 75 7.04 -0.66 6.34
C ILE A 75 6.82 -2.05 6.94
N TYR A 76 5.62 -2.30 7.49
CA TYR A 76 5.27 -3.59 8.08
C TYR A 76 5.48 -4.73 7.07
N TYR A 77 4.87 -4.62 5.89
CA TYR A 77 4.95 -5.67 4.86
C TYR A 77 6.37 -5.89 4.32
N SER A 78 7.18 -4.83 4.26
CA SER A 78 8.59 -4.92 3.88
C SER A 78 9.39 -5.77 4.87
N VAL A 79 9.21 -5.54 6.18
CA VAL A 79 9.88 -6.33 7.23
C VAL A 79 9.50 -7.81 7.11
N PHE A 80 8.21 -8.13 7.04
CA PHE A 80 7.73 -9.51 6.91
C PHE A 80 8.19 -10.18 5.61
N SER A 81 8.24 -9.44 4.51
CA SER A 81 8.77 -9.97 3.26
C SER A 81 10.26 -10.29 3.34
N GLY A 82 11.03 -9.53 4.12
CA GLY A 82 12.44 -9.75 4.40
C GLY A 82 12.68 -10.96 5.29
N GLU A 83 11.86 -11.13 6.33
CA GLU A 83 11.87 -12.31 7.21
C GLU A 83 11.68 -13.60 6.40
N ALA A 84 10.61 -13.67 5.60
CA ALA A 84 10.35 -14.83 4.75
C ALA A 84 11.45 -15.08 3.70
N ALA A 85 12.10 -14.03 3.19
CA ALA A 85 13.22 -14.18 2.25
C ALA A 85 14.48 -14.69 2.97
N ALA A 86 14.74 -14.23 4.19
CA ALA A 86 15.88 -14.67 5.00
C ALA A 86 15.76 -16.16 5.36
N GLU A 87 14.59 -16.65 5.74
CA GLU A 87 14.36 -18.07 6.01
C GLU A 87 14.71 -18.96 4.80
N VAL A 88 14.26 -18.56 3.61
CA VAL A 88 14.56 -19.28 2.37
C VAL A 88 16.03 -19.14 1.97
N ALA A 89 16.65 -17.99 2.22
CA ALA A 89 18.07 -17.76 1.95
C ALA A 89 18.95 -18.64 2.83
N ILE A 90 18.61 -18.82 4.11
CA ILE A 90 19.32 -19.73 5.02
C ILE A 90 19.25 -21.16 4.49
N GLU A 91 18.06 -21.64 4.13
CA GLU A 91 17.92 -23.00 3.57
C GLU A 91 18.69 -23.17 2.25
N SER A 92 18.72 -22.13 1.41
CA SER A 92 19.46 -22.11 0.15
C SER A 92 20.97 -22.17 0.37
N LEU A 93 21.49 -21.45 1.37
CA LEU A 93 22.90 -21.47 1.76
C LEU A 93 23.32 -22.83 2.31
N GLU A 94 22.52 -23.44 3.18
CA GLU A 94 22.81 -24.76 3.77
C GLU A 94 22.89 -25.87 2.72
N LYS A 95 22.14 -25.73 1.62
CA LYS A 95 22.09 -26.69 0.52
C LYS A 95 23.03 -26.38 -0.63
N GLU A 96 23.69 -25.21 -0.57
CA GLU A 96 24.49 -24.66 -1.67
C GLU A 96 23.71 -24.61 -3.01
N ASP A 97 22.40 -24.40 -2.94
CA ASP A 97 21.50 -24.35 -4.11
C ASP A 97 20.81 -22.99 -4.18
N TYR A 98 21.26 -22.16 -5.11
CA TYR A 98 20.78 -20.80 -5.35
C TYR A 98 19.86 -20.69 -6.57
N SER A 99 19.39 -21.84 -7.10
CA SER A 99 18.53 -21.86 -8.27
C SER A 99 17.15 -21.25 -8.00
N GLY A 100 16.50 -20.76 -9.05
CA GLY A 100 15.13 -20.30 -8.99
C GLY A 100 14.16 -21.39 -8.51
N GLU A 101 14.45 -22.68 -8.75
CA GLU A 101 13.63 -23.78 -8.23
C GLU A 101 13.74 -23.91 -6.70
N MET A 102 14.92 -23.69 -6.13
CA MET A 102 15.09 -23.60 -4.67
C MET A 102 14.40 -22.34 -4.11
N LEU A 103 14.65 -21.18 -4.71
CA LEU A 103 14.13 -19.89 -4.26
C LEU A 103 12.61 -19.72 -4.46
N LYS A 104 11.97 -20.55 -5.30
CA LYS A 104 10.51 -20.64 -5.45
C LYS A 104 9.77 -20.92 -4.15
N LYS A 105 10.45 -21.47 -3.15
CA LYS A 105 9.92 -21.62 -1.79
C LYS A 105 9.51 -20.28 -1.19
N TYR A 106 10.20 -19.20 -1.49
CA TYR A 106 9.87 -17.86 -1.00
C TYR A 106 8.48 -17.42 -1.44
N LYS A 107 8.14 -17.59 -2.72
CA LYS A 107 6.78 -17.35 -3.22
C LYS A 107 5.72 -18.20 -2.52
N SER A 108 6.10 -19.40 -2.07
CA SER A 108 5.20 -20.35 -1.43
C SER A 108 5.16 -20.22 0.09
N HIS A 109 5.98 -19.34 0.67
CA HIS A 109 6.08 -19.07 2.09
C HIS A 109 4.75 -18.64 2.69
N SER A 110 4.46 -19.03 3.93
CA SER A 110 3.20 -18.72 4.62
C SER A 110 2.94 -17.22 4.69
N ILE A 111 3.93 -16.45 5.15
CA ILE A 111 3.91 -14.98 5.20
C ILE A 111 3.57 -14.40 3.82
N VAL A 112 4.31 -14.77 2.77
CA VAL A 112 4.10 -14.24 1.41
C VAL A 112 2.70 -14.57 0.89
N LYS A 113 2.21 -15.79 1.12
CA LYS A 113 0.85 -16.20 0.74
C LYS A 113 -0.22 -15.40 1.47
N GLU A 114 -0.07 -15.20 2.77
CA GLU A 114 -1.01 -14.45 3.60
C GLU A 114 -1.06 -12.99 3.16
N LEU A 115 0.10 -12.33 3.04
CA LEU A 115 0.19 -10.95 2.56
C LEU A 115 -0.41 -10.80 1.16
N SER A 116 -0.11 -11.73 0.25
CA SER A 116 -0.67 -11.72 -1.11
C SER A 116 -2.20 -11.87 -1.11
N LYS A 117 -2.76 -12.68 -0.20
CA LYS A 117 -4.22 -12.82 -0.05
C LYS A 117 -4.84 -11.53 0.49
N THR A 118 -4.25 -10.94 1.52
CA THR A 118 -4.68 -9.65 2.07
C THR A 118 -4.66 -8.55 1.01
N PHE A 119 -3.60 -8.51 0.19
CA PHE A 119 -3.46 -7.48 -0.84
C PHE A 119 -4.51 -7.63 -1.95
N LYS A 120 -4.91 -8.85 -2.32
CA LYS A 120 -6.04 -9.05 -3.23
C LYS A 120 -7.33 -8.45 -2.70
N MET A 121 -7.59 -8.58 -1.39
CA MET A 121 -8.74 -7.93 -0.76
C MET A 121 -8.62 -6.41 -0.79
N HIS A 122 -7.42 -5.88 -0.50
CA HIS A 122 -7.15 -4.44 -0.55
C HIS A 122 -7.35 -3.86 -1.95
N ILE A 123 -6.91 -4.57 -3.00
CA ILE A 123 -7.15 -4.18 -4.40
C ILE A 123 -8.65 -4.12 -4.70
N GLY A 124 -9.42 -5.11 -4.23
CA GLY A 124 -10.88 -5.09 -4.36
C GLY A 124 -11.51 -3.86 -3.72
N ALA A 125 -11.14 -3.55 -2.48
CA ALA A 125 -11.62 -2.38 -1.75
C ALA A 125 -11.21 -1.06 -2.42
N ARG A 126 -9.94 -0.93 -2.82
CA ARG A 126 -9.41 0.20 -3.61
C ARG A 126 -10.23 0.42 -4.87
N ASN A 127 -10.42 -0.63 -5.66
CA ASN A 127 -11.17 -0.55 -6.92
C ASN A 127 -12.63 -0.12 -6.70
N TYR A 128 -13.24 -0.53 -5.58
CA TYR A 128 -14.58 -0.08 -5.20
C TYR A 128 -14.62 1.40 -4.80
N PHE A 129 -13.71 1.85 -3.91
CA PHE A 129 -13.70 3.23 -3.43
C PHE A 129 -13.39 4.23 -4.53
N TYR A 130 -12.40 3.93 -5.37
CA TYR A 130 -11.97 4.80 -6.46
C TYR A 130 -12.76 4.60 -7.76
N ARG A 131 -13.82 3.78 -7.73
CA ARG A 131 -14.71 3.60 -8.89
C ARG A 131 -15.32 4.93 -9.31
N ASP A 132 -15.49 5.08 -10.62
CA ASP A 132 -16.11 6.26 -11.23
C ASP A 132 -15.40 7.57 -10.83
N ASN A 133 -14.06 7.54 -10.81
CA ASN A 133 -13.19 8.64 -10.38
C ASN A 133 -13.48 9.10 -8.94
N GLY A 134 -13.66 8.15 -8.02
CA GLY A 134 -13.89 8.42 -6.60
C GLY A 134 -15.31 8.86 -6.24
N LYS A 135 -16.26 8.85 -7.18
CA LYS A 135 -17.68 9.12 -6.86
C LYS A 135 -18.20 8.19 -5.78
N LYS A 136 -17.78 6.92 -5.77
CA LYS A 136 -18.28 5.96 -4.78
C LYS A 136 -17.83 6.30 -3.36
N LEU A 137 -16.57 6.70 -3.20
CA LEU A 137 -16.05 7.20 -1.94
C LEU A 137 -16.79 8.47 -1.49
N ASN A 138 -17.07 9.39 -2.42
CA ASN A 138 -17.83 10.61 -2.11
C ASN A 138 -19.27 10.31 -1.64
N GLU A 139 -19.97 9.35 -2.27
CA GLU A 139 -21.29 8.91 -1.82
C GLU A 139 -21.25 8.33 -0.41
N MET A 140 -20.21 7.56 -0.08
CA MET A 140 -20.03 7.02 1.26
C MET A 140 -19.85 8.13 2.30
N PHE A 141 -19.03 9.14 2.02
CA PHE A 141 -18.86 10.27 2.94
C PHE A 141 -20.14 11.07 3.13
N LYS A 142 -20.87 11.38 2.05
CA LYS A 142 -22.18 12.06 2.14
C LYS A 142 -23.19 11.27 2.97
N ARG A 143 -23.20 9.95 2.84
CA ARG A 143 -24.06 9.10 3.67
C ARG A 143 -23.62 9.14 5.13
N ALA A 144 -22.33 9.06 5.40
CA ALA A 144 -21.77 9.15 6.75
C ALA A 144 -22.07 10.52 7.41
N GLU A 145 -22.26 11.61 6.66
CA GLU A 145 -22.68 12.91 7.21
C GLU A 145 -24.10 12.88 7.79
N ILE A 146 -24.98 12.04 7.24
CA ILE A 146 -26.40 11.98 7.62
C ILE A 146 -26.65 10.86 8.64
N ASP A 147 -26.00 9.72 8.45
CA ASP A 147 -26.22 8.49 9.21
C ASP A 147 -25.07 8.27 10.21
N THR A 148 -25.32 8.56 11.49
CA THR A 148 -24.33 8.49 12.56
C THR A 148 -23.90 7.05 12.86
N GLU A 149 -24.81 6.08 12.71
CA GLU A 149 -24.50 4.66 12.91
C GLU A 149 -23.58 4.16 11.79
N TYR A 150 -23.94 4.47 10.55
CA TYR A 150 -23.09 4.18 9.39
C TYR A 150 -21.72 4.88 9.49
N ARG A 151 -21.68 6.14 9.95
CA ARG A 151 -20.41 6.85 10.18
C ARG A 151 -19.53 6.09 11.16
N LYS A 152 -20.09 5.62 12.27
CA LYS A 152 -19.36 4.84 13.27
C LYS A 152 -18.84 3.54 12.67
N GLU A 153 -19.68 2.81 11.93
CA GLU A 153 -19.28 1.58 11.24
C GLU A 153 -18.09 1.81 10.29
N ILE A 154 -18.12 2.91 9.52
CA ILE A 154 -17.02 3.27 8.63
C ILE A 154 -15.75 3.62 9.41
N ILE A 155 -15.84 4.43 10.47
CA ILE A 155 -14.68 4.77 11.31
C ILE A 155 -14.05 3.51 11.92
N ASP A 156 -14.87 2.63 12.50
CA ASP A 156 -14.39 1.41 13.15
C ASP A 156 -13.71 0.48 12.11
N LYS A 157 -14.26 0.39 10.89
CA LYS A 157 -13.65 -0.38 9.78
C LYS A 157 -12.33 0.17 9.28
N PHE A 158 -12.13 1.49 9.27
CA PHE A 158 -10.88 2.11 8.77
C PHE A 158 -9.80 2.23 9.85
N PHE A 159 -10.19 2.44 11.11
CA PHE A 159 -9.25 2.75 12.19
C PHE A 159 -9.13 1.66 13.26
N GLY A 160 -9.85 0.54 13.13
CA GLY A 160 -9.68 -0.65 13.97
C GLY A 160 -9.76 -0.33 15.45
N LYS A 161 -10.96 0.02 15.93
CA LYS A 161 -11.28 0.02 17.37
C LYS A 161 -12.26 -1.10 17.69
#